data_AF-A0A4R1I1C4-F1
#
_entry.id   AF-A0A4R1I1C4-F1
#
_cell.length_a   1.000
_cell.length_b   1.000
_cell.length_c   1.000
_cell.angle_alpha   90.00
_cell.angle_beta   90.00
_cell.angle_gamma   90.00
#
_symmetry.space_group_name_H-M   'P 1'
#
loop_
_entity.id
_entity.type
_entity.pdbx_description
1 polymer ?
#
loop_
_entity_poly.entity_id
_entity_poly.type
_entity_poly.pdbx_seq_one_letter_code
_entity_poly.pdbx_strand_id
1 'polypeptide(L)' 'MIVVVERLRTAWQLVREMAGERDYENYLAHQAAHHPGEPVLGERAFWRERSDRQERNAAHRCC' A
#
# COMPACT_ATOMS: atom_id res chain seq x y z
N MET A 1 -0.12 30.74 -4.91
CA MET A 1 1.06 29.95 -5.32
C MET A 1 1.63 29.09 -4.18
N ILE A 2 1.70 29.59 -2.94
CA ILE A 2 2.26 28.86 -1.77
C ILE A 2 1.44 27.61 -1.37
N VAL A 3 0.11 27.72 -1.34
CA VAL A 3 -0.80 26.62 -0.95
C VAL A 3 -0.72 25.40 -1.89
N VAL A 4 -0.47 25.64 -3.18
CA VAL A 4 -0.31 24.56 -4.18
C VAL A 4 0.99 23.80 -3.94
N VAL A 5 2.06 24.49 -3.56
CA VAL A 5 3.36 23.86 -3.27
C VAL A 5 3.31 23.03 -2.00
N GLU A 6 2.60 23.48 -0.96
CA GLU A 6 2.40 22.69 0.26
C GLU A 6 1.54 21.45 0.00
N ARG A 7 0.41 21.61 -0.72
CA ARG A 7 -0.46 20.49 -1.11
C ARG A 7 0.28 19.45 -1.95
N LEU A 8 1.14 19.89 -2.88
CA LEU A 8 1.97 19.01 -3.68
C LEU A 8 3.06 18.31 -2.85
N ARG A 9 3.69 18.98 -1.88
CA ARG A 9 4.66 18.31 -0.98
C ARG A 9 4.00 17.26 -0.10
N THR A 10 2.84 17.56 0.47
CA THR A 10 2.09 16.58 1.27
C THR A 10 1.64 15.41 0.40
N ALA A 11 1.10 15.68 -0.79
CA ALA A 11 0.74 14.62 -1.73
C ALA A 11 1.95 13.80 -2.16
N TRP A 12 3.12 14.41 -2.36
CA TRP A 12 4.34 13.73 -2.76
C TRP A 12 4.98 12.93 -1.61
N GLN A 13 4.88 13.40 -0.37
CA GLN A 13 5.23 12.62 0.82
C GLN A 13 4.31 11.42 0.97
N LEU A 14 2.99 11.60 0.83
CA LEU A 14 2.02 10.52 0.84
C LEU A 14 2.30 9.52 -0.31
N VAL A 15 2.62 10.00 -1.51
CA VAL A 15 2.98 9.15 -2.65
C VAL A 15 4.28 8.39 -2.38
N ARG A 16 5.27 8.96 -1.68
CA ARG A 16 6.48 8.22 -1.28
C ARG A 16 6.21 7.17 -0.21
N GLU A 17 5.34 7.47 0.75
CA GLU A 17 4.87 6.48 1.72
C GLU A 17 4.08 5.36 1.04
N MET A 18 3.29 5.68 0.01
CA MET A 18 2.54 4.73 -0.81
C MET A 18 3.39 3.99 -1.85
N ALA A 19 4.52 4.54 -2.28
CA ALA A 19 5.38 3.98 -3.34
C ALA A 19 6.19 2.74 -2.90
N GLY A 20 6.06 2.32 -1.64
CA GLY A 20 6.51 1.00 -1.20
C GLY A 20 7.51 1.00 -0.05
N GLU A 21 7.99 2.17 0.39
CA GLU A 21 8.89 2.26 1.56
C GLU A 21 8.14 1.98 2.89
N ARG A 22 6.81 2.18 2.90
CA ARG A 22 5.92 1.94 4.05
C ARG A 22 4.69 1.08 3.69
N ASP A 23 4.75 0.31 2.60
CA ASP A 23 3.63 -0.48 2.09
C ASP A 23 3.01 -1.41 3.17
N TYR A 24 3.87 -1.97 4.02
CA TYR A 24 3.46 -2.79 5.15
C TYR A 24 2.79 -1.98 6.28
N GLU A 25 3.30 -0.79 6.59
CA GLU A 25 2.71 0.09 7.61
C GLU A 25 1.35 0.65 7.15
N ASN A 26 1.20 0.96 5.86
CA ASN A 26 -0.08 1.34 5.27
C ASN A 26 -1.10 0.19 5.34
N TYR A 27 -0.65 -1.05 5.11
CA TYR A 27 -1.49 -2.24 5.33
C TYR A 27 -1.93 -2.35 6.79
N LEU A 28 -1.02 -2.16 7.76
CA LEU A 28 -1.36 -2.19 9.19
C LEU A 28 -2.33 -1.07 9.58
N ALA A 29 -2.15 0.15 9.07
CA ALA A 29 -3.05 1.28 9.32
C ALA A 29 -4.45 1.03 8.71
N HIS A 30 -4.50 0.50 7.49
CA HIS A 30 -5.75 0.11 6.84
C HIS A 30 -6.46 -1.02 7.61
N GLN A 31 -5.71 -2.04 8.04
CA GLN A 31 -6.25 -3.14 8.84
C GLN A 31 -6.76 -2.62 10.19
N ALA A 32 -6.02 -1.74 10.85
CA ALA A 32 -6.44 -1.14 12.12
C ALA A 32 -7.71 -0.27 11.97
N ALA A 33 -7.87 0.41 10.82
CA ALA A 33 -9.03 1.25 10.54
C ALA A 33 -10.28 0.45 10.11
N HIS A 34 -10.11 -0.61 9.32
CA HIS A 34 -11.23 -1.36 8.71
C HIS A 34 -11.53 -2.70 9.39
N HIS A 35 -10.54 -3.31 10.03
CA HIS A 35 -10.63 -4.65 10.64
C HIS A 35 -9.95 -4.69 12.02
N PRO A 36 -10.44 -3.91 13.00
CA PRO A 36 -9.90 -3.94 14.36
C PRO A 36 -10.11 -5.32 14.99
N GLY A 37 -9.01 -6.06 15.22
CA GLY A 37 -9.01 -7.36 15.91
C GLY A 37 -8.72 -8.58 15.04
N GLU A 38 -8.61 -8.41 13.72
CA GLU A 38 -8.20 -9.49 12.81
C GLU A 38 -6.67 -9.66 12.83
N PRO A 39 -6.12 -10.88 12.83
CA PRO A 39 -4.69 -11.09 12.76
C PRO A 39 -4.09 -10.48 11.48
N VAL A 40 -3.16 -9.54 11.65
CA VAL A 40 -2.40 -8.93 10.55
C VAL A 40 -1.41 -9.94 9.97
N LEU A 41 -1.25 -9.93 8.65
CA LEU A 41 -0.19 -10.67 7.99
C LEU A 41 1.17 -10.15 8.46
N GLY A 42 2.13 -11.06 8.67
CA GLY A 42 3.53 -10.67 8.85
C GLY A 42 4.11 -10.07 7.57
N GLU A 43 5.12 -9.21 7.68
CA GLU A 43 5.71 -8.48 6.56
C GLU A 43 6.09 -9.38 5.37
N ARG A 44 6.77 -10.50 5.62
CA ARG A 44 7.13 -11.47 4.57
C ARG A 44 5.91 -12.13 3.91
N ALA A 45 4.86 -12.40 4.68
CA ALA A 45 3.64 -13.00 4.16
C ALA A 45 2.87 -11.98 3.30
N PHE A 46 2.83 -10.72 3.73
CA PHE A 46 2.27 -9.61 2.96
C PHE A 46 2.95 -9.46 1.59
N TRP A 47 4.29 -9.43 1.55
CA TRP A 47 5.02 -9.34 0.28
C TRP A 47 4.81 -10.56 -0.62
N ARG A 48 4.76 -11.77 -0.03
CA ARG A 48 4.46 -12.99 -0.78
C ARG A 48 3.06 -12.95 -1.39
N GLU A 49 2.04 -12.63 -0.59
CA GLU A 49 0.65 -12.57 -1.03
C GLU A 49 0.43 -11.47 -2.08
N ARG A 50 1.11 -10.33 -1.93
CA ARG A 50 1.10 -9.26 -2.92
C ARG A 50 1.70 -9.71 -4.25
N SER A 51 2.86 -10.38 -4.23
CA SER A 51 3.50 -10.91 -5.45
C SER A 51 2.63 -11.97 -6.12
N ASP A 52 2.08 -12.89 -5.34
CA ASP A 52 1.21 -13.98 -5.78
C ASP A 52 -0.14 -13.44 -6.34
N ARG A 53 -0.69 -12.38 -5.73
CA ARG A 53 -1.83 -11.63 -6.27
C ARG A 53 -1.48 -10.92 -7.57
N GLN A 54 -0.29 -10.33 -7.69
CA GLN A 54 0.17 -9.71 -8.93
C GLN A 54 0.40 -10.75 -10.03
N GLU A 55 0.94 -11.92 -9.71
CA GLU A 55 1.13 -13.03 -10.65
C GLU A 55 -0.21 -13.59 -11.13
N ARG A 56 -1.14 -13.88 -10.21
CA ARG A 56 -2.50 -14.30 -10.55
C ARG A 56 -3.27 -13.26 -11.35
N ASN A 57 -3.12 -11.96 -11.02
CA ASN A 57 -3.78 -10.90 -11.79
C ASN A 57 -3.05 -10.56 -13.10
N ALA A 58 -1.75 -10.84 -13.23
CA ALA A 58 -1.01 -10.73 -14.48
C ALA A 58 -1.47 -11.77 -15.50
N ALA A 59 -1.93 -12.93 -15.03
CA ALA A 59 -2.55 -13.97 -15.87
C ALA A 59 -3.87 -13.53 -16.54
N HIS A 60 -4.49 -12.42 -16.12
CA HIS A 60 -5.65 -11.85 -16.83
C HIS A 60 -5.29 -11.06 -18.11
N ARG A 61 -4.01 -11.01 -18.48
CA ARG A 61 -3.61 -10.60 -19.84
C ARG A 61 -3.54 -11.82 -20.75
N CYS A 62 -4.68 -12.49 -20.93
CA CYS A 62 -4.87 -13.27 -22.15
C CYS A 62 -5.65 -12.42 -23.13
N CYS A 63 -5.12 -12.39 -24.36
CA CYS A 63 -5.91 -12.49 -25.59
C CYS A 63 -7.25 -11.72 -25.59
#